data_AF-A0A7C3EEH1-F1
#
_entry.id   AF-A0A7C3EEH1-F1
#
_cell.length_a   1.000
_cell.length_b   1.000
_cell.length_c   1.000
_cell.angle_alpha   90.00
_cell.angle_beta   90.00
_cell.angle_gamma   90.00
#
_symmetry.space_group_name_H-M   'P 1'
#
loop_
_entity.id
_entity.type
_entity.pdbx_description
1 polymer ?
#
loop_
_entity_poly.entity_id
_entity_poly.type
_entity_poly.pdbx_seq_one_letter_code
_entity_poly.pdbx_strand_id
1 'polypeptide(L)'
;MMHKLLKHVLISLMVLSAFVACVSTDEMAQENVPNANAEATAISAVPSPWTVDFEDGTTMGWAGNNATADVAQNITHGGSYSMKVVSGDAGWKTVWFYNCGDKILADVPYSYSAWIYQESGQDVKFNITIKTTMSAYKGAVYGATVPSGKWTEIKSDSFVLSSDSGSPQDIYIEPQTPGTVFYVDDIAILPK
;
A
#
# COMPACT_ATOMS: atom_id res chain seq x y z
N MET A 1 -5.58 52.15 38.04
CA MET A 1 -5.08 52.72 36.76
C MET A 1 -6.29 52.74 35.83
N MET A 2 -6.84 53.89 35.40
CA MET A 2 -6.30 54.80 34.35
C MET A 2 -6.09 54.07 33.00
N HIS A 3 -6.48 54.54 31.81
CA HIS A 3 -7.41 55.58 31.32
C HIS A 3 -7.42 55.43 29.75
N LYS A 4 -8.42 55.76 28.93
CA LYS A 4 -9.83 56.22 29.06
C LYS A 4 -10.54 55.95 27.69
N LEU A 5 -11.87 56.09 27.58
CA LEU A 5 -12.53 56.30 26.27
C LEU A 5 -12.19 57.71 25.73
N LEU A 6 -12.12 57.89 24.41
CA LEU A 6 -12.99 58.84 23.69
C LEU A 6 -13.01 58.64 22.16
N LYS A 7 -14.20 58.53 21.58
CA LYS A 7 -14.47 58.95 20.18
C LYS A 7 -14.70 60.45 20.19
N HIS A 8 -14.39 61.19 19.12
CA HIS A 8 -15.20 62.33 18.63
C HIS A 8 -14.78 62.70 17.20
N VAL A 9 -15.75 63.16 16.41
CA VAL A 9 -15.64 63.58 15.00
C VAL A 9 -15.43 65.09 14.91
N LEU A 10 -14.73 65.60 13.89
CA LEU A 10 -15.05 66.92 13.31
C LEU A 10 -14.70 66.99 11.81
N ILE A 11 -15.34 67.94 11.11
CA ILE A 11 -15.45 68.05 9.65
C ILE A 11 -14.80 69.35 9.16
N SER A 12 -14.05 69.31 8.04
CA SER A 12 -13.82 70.42 7.07
C SER A 12 -12.87 69.92 5.98
N LEU A 13 -12.84 70.33 4.70
CA LEU A 13 -13.73 70.98 3.71
C LEU A 13 -12.87 71.03 2.42
N MET A 14 -13.48 71.07 1.24
CA MET A 14 -12.81 71.01 -0.08
C MET A 14 -11.75 72.10 -0.32
N VAL A 15 -10.70 71.75 -1.08
CA VAL A 15 -10.14 72.63 -2.13
C VAL A 15 -10.00 71.84 -3.43
N LEU A 16 -10.36 72.50 -4.53
CA LEU A 16 -10.45 72.01 -5.91
C LEU A 16 -9.27 72.57 -6.73
N SER A 17 -8.61 71.75 -7.55
CA SER A 17 -8.01 72.16 -8.83
C SER A 17 -7.56 70.96 -9.65
N ALA A 18 -7.52 71.10 -10.98
CA ALA A 18 -7.50 69.98 -11.93
C ALA A 18 -6.42 70.12 -13.00
N PHE A 19 -5.98 68.98 -13.57
CA PHE A 19 -5.14 68.80 -14.78
C PHE A 19 -3.76 69.51 -14.76
N VAL A 20 -2.67 68.90 -15.24
CA VAL A 20 -2.42 68.47 -16.62
C VAL A 20 -1.49 67.26 -16.63
N ALA A 21 -1.73 66.33 -17.56
CA ALA A 21 -0.81 65.23 -17.83
C ALA A 21 0.32 65.67 -18.78
N CYS A 22 1.55 65.23 -18.50
CA CYS A 22 2.60 65.12 -19.51
C CYS A 22 3.26 63.75 -19.37
N VAL A 23 3.09 62.91 -20.39
CA VAL A 23 3.74 61.60 -20.50
C VAL A 23 5.03 61.78 -21.29
N SER A 24 6.16 61.37 -20.69
CA SER A 24 7.18 60.58 -21.40
C SER A 24 8.32 60.19 -20.46
N THR A 25 8.40 58.90 -20.15
CA THR A 25 9.65 58.22 -19.80
C THR A 25 9.60 56.84 -20.45
N ASP A 26 10.46 56.62 -21.43
CA ASP A 26 10.73 55.28 -21.94
C ASP A 26 11.34 54.45 -20.81
N GLU A 27 10.63 53.40 -20.38
CA GLU A 27 11.20 52.37 -19.52
C GLU A 27 11.11 51.02 -20.24
N MET A 28 12.25 50.33 -20.28
CA MET A 28 12.48 49.24 -21.24
C MET A 28 11.65 48.00 -20.89
N ALA A 29 11.24 47.27 -21.93
CA ALA A 29 10.52 46.01 -21.76
C ALA A 29 11.32 45.02 -20.89
N GLN A 30 10.76 44.68 -19.73
CA GLN A 30 11.25 43.57 -18.93
C GLN A 30 10.89 42.27 -19.65
N GLU A 31 11.87 41.67 -20.32
CA GLU A 31 11.71 40.38 -20.99
C GLU A 31 11.29 39.31 -19.98
N ASN A 32 10.13 38.71 -20.21
CA ASN A 32 9.49 37.77 -19.30
C ASN A 32 10.15 36.39 -19.46
N VAL A 33 11.36 36.23 -18.91
CA VAL A 33 12.14 34.98 -18.96
C VAL A 33 11.29 33.84 -18.38
N PRO A 34 10.94 32.80 -19.17
CA PRO A 34 10.15 31.68 -18.66
C PRO A 34 10.95 30.94 -17.58
N ASN A 35 10.38 30.80 -16.38
CA ASN A 35 11.01 30.08 -15.28
C ASN A 35 11.03 28.57 -15.54
N ALA A 36 12.07 28.10 -16.24
CA ALA A 36 12.24 26.72 -16.66
C ALA A 36 12.81 25.83 -15.52
N ASN A 37 12.07 25.66 -14.40
CA ASN A 37 12.38 24.67 -13.37
C ASN A 37 11.22 24.36 -12.37
N ALA A 38 10.12 23.77 -12.82
CA ALA A 38 9.22 23.02 -11.92
C ALA A 38 8.34 21.95 -12.60
N GLU A 39 8.80 21.29 -13.67
CA GLU A 39 8.30 19.93 -13.91
C GLU A 39 8.92 19.03 -12.84
N ALA A 40 8.13 18.71 -11.82
CA ALA A 40 8.50 17.69 -10.86
C ALA A 40 8.62 16.36 -11.61
N THR A 41 9.86 15.94 -11.91
CA THR A 41 10.13 14.65 -12.51
C THR A 41 9.60 13.58 -11.56
N ALA A 42 8.44 13.01 -11.89
CA ALA A 42 7.94 11.82 -11.24
C ALA A 42 8.95 10.71 -11.51
N ILE A 43 9.81 10.42 -10.52
CA ILE A 43 10.69 9.27 -10.56
C ILE A 43 9.76 8.07 -10.49
N SER A 44 9.47 7.47 -11.65
CA SER A 44 8.77 6.19 -11.74
C SER A 44 9.67 5.16 -11.07
N ALA A 45 9.40 4.89 -9.80
CA ALA A 45 10.12 3.89 -9.04
C ALA A 45 9.79 2.53 -9.66
N VAL A 46 10.76 1.96 -10.38
CA VAL A 46 10.68 0.58 -10.85
C VAL A 46 10.50 -0.28 -9.59
N PRO A 47 9.39 -1.02 -9.45
CA PRO A 47 9.17 -1.82 -8.25
C PRO A 47 10.24 -2.89 -8.14
N SER A 48 10.65 -3.16 -6.90
CA SER A 48 11.64 -4.20 -6.59
C SER A 48 10.95 -5.54 -6.32
N PRO A 49 11.62 -6.67 -6.59
CA PRO A 49 11.25 -7.96 -6.03
C PRO A 49 11.06 -7.87 -4.51
N TRP A 50 9.96 -8.44 -4.01
CA TRP A 50 9.70 -8.58 -2.58
C TRP A 50 9.56 -10.07 -2.24
N THR A 51 10.48 -10.56 -1.41
CA THR A 51 10.53 -11.94 -0.92
C THR A 51 10.51 -11.98 0.60
N VAL A 52 9.94 -13.04 1.17
CA VAL A 52 9.87 -13.31 2.62
C VAL A 52 10.12 -14.79 2.87
N ASP A 53 11.19 -15.11 3.60
CA ASP A 53 11.67 -16.45 3.93
C ASP A 53 11.66 -16.74 5.44
N PHE A 54 11.36 -15.73 6.28
CA PHE A 54 11.33 -15.82 7.75
C PHE A 54 12.66 -16.20 8.44
N GLU A 55 13.77 -16.26 7.70
CA GLU A 55 15.07 -16.71 8.22
C GLU A 55 15.73 -15.75 9.21
N ASP A 56 15.20 -14.53 9.37
CA ASP A 56 15.57 -13.61 10.46
C ASP A 56 14.95 -13.97 11.83
N GLY A 57 14.11 -15.02 11.87
CA GLY A 57 13.41 -15.47 13.07
C GLY A 57 12.23 -14.57 13.46
N THR A 58 11.76 -13.72 12.55
CA THR A 58 10.58 -12.86 12.72
C THR A 58 9.54 -13.12 11.64
N THR A 59 8.32 -12.61 11.81
CA THR A 59 7.28 -12.67 10.76
C THR A 59 7.53 -11.69 9.60
N MET A 60 8.65 -10.95 9.61
CA MET A 60 9.03 -9.96 8.60
C MET A 60 7.91 -8.94 8.26
N GLY A 61 7.12 -8.57 9.26
CA GLY A 61 6.00 -7.62 9.14
C GLY A 61 4.63 -8.25 8.81
N TRP A 62 4.56 -9.55 8.54
CA TRP A 62 3.30 -10.27 8.48
C TRP A 62 2.69 -10.44 9.88
N ALA A 63 1.37 -10.39 9.98
CA ALA A 63 0.64 -10.50 11.25
C ALA A 63 -0.73 -11.15 11.08
N GLY A 64 -1.18 -11.87 12.11
CA GLY A 64 -2.54 -12.42 12.15
C GLY A 64 -3.61 -11.34 12.33
N ASN A 65 -4.80 -11.56 11.77
CA ASN A 65 -5.95 -10.66 11.88
C ASN A 65 -7.21 -11.50 12.17
N ASN A 66 -7.67 -11.52 13.43
CA ASN A 66 -8.58 -12.55 13.95
C ASN A 66 -8.01 -13.99 13.82
N ALA A 67 -6.69 -14.08 13.73
CA ALA A 67 -5.87 -15.27 13.57
C ALA A 67 -4.56 -15.07 14.35
N THR A 68 -3.81 -16.13 14.63
CA THR A 68 -2.41 -16.00 15.09
C THR A 68 -1.45 -16.24 13.91
N ALA A 69 -0.28 -15.62 13.96
CA ALA A 69 0.78 -15.78 12.97
C ALA A 69 2.12 -15.64 13.68
N ASP A 70 2.87 -16.72 13.78
CA ASP A 70 4.09 -16.83 14.58
C ASP A 70 5.14 -17.65 13.81
N VAL A 71 6.42 -17.33 13.96
CA VAL A 71 7.48 -18.15 13.35
C VAL A 71 7.57 -19.54 13.98
N ALA A 72 7.90 -20.53 13.16
CA ALA A 72 7.96 -21.94 13.52
C ALA A 72 9.22 -22.59 12.94
N GLN A 73 9.79 -23.55 13.66
CA GLN A 73 11.02 -24.27 13.27
C GLN A 73 10.77 -25.78 13.05
N ASN A 74 9.53 -26.24 13.24
CA ASN A 74 9.19 -27.67 13.23
C ASN A 74 8.66 -28.16 11.88
N ILE A 75 8.11 -27.27 11.06
CA ILE A 75 7.61 -27.53 9.70
C ILE A 75 8.02 -26.32 8.86
N THR A 76 9.03 -26.50 8.02
CA THR A 76 9.57 -25.47 7.11
C THR A 76 9.63 -26.04 5.69
N HIS A 77 9.61 -25.17 4.68
CA HIS A 77 9.80 -25.56 3.28
C HIS A 77 11.28 -25.46 2.92
N GLY A 78 11.86 -24.29 3.18
CA GLY A 78 13.29 -24.03 3.15
C GLY A 78 13.87 -23.86 4.55
N GLY A 79 15.14 -23.46 4.61
CA GLY A 79 15.74 -22.81 5.78
C GLY A 79 15.58 -23.51 7.15
N SER A 80 15.44 -22.68 8.17
CA SER A 80 15.30 -22.99 9.59
C SER A 80 13.97 -22.53 10.18
N TYR A 81 13.26 -21.64 9.48
CA TYR A 81 12.01 -21.03 9.88
C TYR A 81 10.95 -21.12 8.77
N SER A 82 9.69 -21.05 9.20
CA SER A 82 8.53 -20.68 8.37
C SER A 82 7.55 -19.91 9.26
N MET A 83 6.42 -19.45 8.74
CA MET A 83 5.37 -18.85 9.57
C MET A 83 4.17 -19.79 9.72
N LYS A 84 3.87 -20.17 10.97
CA LYS A 84 2.66 -20.90 11.34
C LYS A 84 1.49 -19.93 11.52
N VAL A 85 0.34 -20.28 10.94
CA VAL A 85 -0.90 -19.50 11.01
C VAL A 85 -2.04 -20.36 11.53
N VAL A 86 -2.87 -19.79 12.43
CA VAL A 86 -4.12 -20.39 12.91
C VAL A 86 -5.27 -19.48 12.50
N SER A 87 -6.05 -19.88 11.49
CA SER A 87 -6.98 -19.00 10.76
C SER A 87 -8.13 -18.39 11.57
N GLY A 88 -8.45 -18.95 12.73
CA GLY A 88 -9.68 -18.67 13.46
C GLY A 88 -10.96 -19.13 12.74
N ASP A 89 -12.10 -18.90 13.39
CA ASP A 89 -13.42 -19.43 12.98
C ASP A 89 -14.09 -18.64 11.84
N ALA A 90 -13.55 -17.46 11.51
CA ALA A 90 -14.09 -16.62 10.46
C ALA A 90 -13.78 -17.17 9.05
N GLY A 91 -12.57 -17.68 8.83
CA GLY A 91 -12.11 -18.17 7.52
C GLY A 91 -11.90 -17.08 6.45
N TRP A 92 -12.02 -15.79 6.81
CA TRP A 92 -11.59 -14.66 5.97
C TRP A 92 -10.59 -13.82 6.76
N LYS A 93 -9.66 -13.18 6.05
CA LYS A 93 -8.66 -12.23 6.61
C LYS A 93 -7.56 -12.85 7.48
N THR A 94 -6.96 -14.00 7.17
CA THR A 94 -6.08 -14.67 8.16
C THR A 94 -4.74 -13.99 8.44
N VAL A 95 -3.78 -14.00 7.50
CA VAL A 95 -2.43 -13.45 7.73
C VAL A 95 -2.11 -12.33 6.74
N TRP A 96 -1.76 -11.16 7.26
CA TRP A 96 -1.73 -9.88 6.56
C TRP A 96 -0.34 -9.27 6.57
N PHE A 97 0.03 -8.63 5.46
CA PHE A 97 0.98 -7.54 5.44
C PHE A 97 0.23 -6.23 5.17
N TYR A 98 0.29 -5.31 6.13
CA TYR A 98 -0.41 -4.01 6.06
C TYR A 98 0.40 -2.94 5.34
N ASN A 99 -0.28 -2.02 4.67
CA ASN A 99 0.32 -0.87 3.98
C ASN A 99 1.38 -1.28 2.90
N CYS A 100 1.08 -2.28 2.07
CA CYS A 100 2.00 -2.82 1.06
C CYS A 100 2.20 -1.95 -0.20
N GLY A 101 1.64 -0.73 -0.22
CA GLY A 101 1.67 0.17 -1.39
C GLY A 101 3.05 0.73 -1.77
N ASP A 102 4.08 0.49 -0.95
CA ASP A 102 5.49 0.76 -1.29
C ASP A 102 6.17 -0.42 -2.02
N LYS A 103 5.53 -1.60 -2.06
CA LYS A 103 6.06 -2.85 -2.64
C LYS A 103 5.26 -3.28 -3.87
N ILE A 104 3.94 -3.13 -3.78
CA ILE A 104 2.99 -3.44 -4.84
C ILE A 104 2.43 -2.12 -5.37
N LEU A 105 2.51 -1.92 -6.69
CA LEU A 105 1.97 -0.77 -7.39
C LEU A 105 0.75 -1.19 -8.22
N ALA A 106 -0.19 -0.26 -8.41
CA ALA A 106 -1.28 -0.45 -9.37
C ALA A 106 -0.76 -0.39 -10.81
N ASP A 107 -1.49 -1.02 -11.73
CA ASP A 107 -1.23 -1.10 -13.18
C ASP A 107 0.11 -1.74 -13.58
N VAL A 108 0.87 -2.28 -12.61
CA VAL A 108 2.08 -3.09 -12.84
C VAL A 108 1.74 -4.59 -12.78
N PRO A 109 2.25 -5.41 -13.72
CA PRO A 109 2.16 -6.87 -13.63
C PRO A 109 3.16 -7.44 -12.63
N TYR A 110 2.70 -8.34 -11.76
CA TYR A 110 3.55 -9.13 -10.86
C TYR A 110 3.18 -10.61 -10.95
N SER A 111 4.15 -11.50 -10.78
CA SER A 111 3.85 -12.84 -10.26
C SER A 111 3.72 -12.81 -8.74
N TYR A 112 2.78 -13.58 -8.22
CA TYR A 112 2.57 -13.79 -6.79
C TYR A 112 2.70 -15.28 -6.52
N SER A 113 3.51 -15.68 -5.54
CA SER A 113 3.53 -17.04 -5.03
C SER A 113 3.78 -17.10 -3.52
N ALA A 114 3.39 -18.23 -2.94
CA ALA A 114 3.74 -18.62 -1.58
C ALA A 114 3.73 -20.16 -1.50
N TRP A 115 4.64 -20.74 -0.73
CA TRP A 115 4.58 -22.15 -0.39
C TRP A 115 3.69 -22.33 0.84
N ILE A 116 2.77 -23.30 0.79
CA ILE A 116 1.83 -23.58 1.88
C ILE A 116 1.83 -25.07 2.22
N TYR A 117 1.81 -25.37 3.52
CA TYR A 117 1.60 -26.70 4.08
C TYR A 117 0.40 -26.67 5.05
N GLN A 118 -0.44 -27.70 4.99
CA GLN A 118 -1.51 -27.94 5.97
C GLN A 118 -1.70 -29.45 6.15
N GLU A 119 -2.18 -29.89 7.31
CA GLU A 119 -2.33 -31.31 7.67
C GLU A 119 -3.73 -31.67 8.21
N SER A 120 -4.77 -31.00 7.70
CA SER A 120 -6.18 -31.22 8.08
C SER A 120 -6.73 -32.62 7.72
N GLY A 121 -5.97 -33.44 7.01
CA GLY A 121 -6.38 -34.75 6.51
C GLY A 121 -7.16 -34.70 5.19
N GLN A 122 -7.47 -33.51 4.65
CA GLN A 122 -8.19 -33.30 3.38
C GLN A 122 -7.51 -32.20 2.55
N ASP A 123 -7.94 -32.01 1.30
CA ASP A 123 -7.52 -30.89 0.46
C ASP A 123 -8.16 -29.57 0.95
N VAL A 124 -7.35 -28.51 1.08
CA VAL A 124 -7.82 -27.16 1.46
C VAL A 124 -7.48 -26.17 0.34
N LYS A 125 -8.40 -25.25 0.04
CA LYS A 125 -8.18 -24.19 -0.96
C LYS A 125 -7.67 -22.92 -0.31
N PHE A 126 -6.75 -22.22 -0.98
CA PHE A 126 -6.16 -20.97 -0.52
C PHE A 126 -6.27 -19.84 -1.55
N ASN A 127 -6.24 -18.62 -1.05
CA ASN A 127 -6.17 -17.38 -1.84
C ASN A 127 -4.92 -16.56 -1.45
N ILE A 128 -4.40 -15.78 -2.39
CA ILE A 128 -3.59 -14.59 -2.13
C ILE A 128 -4.43 -13.39 -2.59
N THR A 129 -4.79 -12.50 -1.66
CA THR A 129 -5.75 -11.42 -1.92
C THR A 129 -5.17 -10.06 -1.55
N ILE A 130 -5.36 -9.08 -2.44
CA ILE A 130 -5.02 -7.68 -2.20
C ILE A 130 -6.30 -6.92 -1.82
N LYS A 131 -6.27 -6.24 -0.68
CA LYS A 131 -7.25 -5.22 -0.30
C LYS A 131 -6.76 -3.85 -0.79
N THR A 132 -7.65 -3.09 -1.42
CA THR A 132 -7.34 -1.78 -1.98
C THR A 132 -7.76 -0.64 -1.06
N THR A 133 -7.26 0.57 -1.34
CA THR A 133 -7.67 1.81 -0.68
C THR A 133 -9.18 2.12 -0.84
N MET A 134 -9.82 1.58 -1.88
CA MET A 134 -11.27 1.67 -2.11
C MET A 134 -12.06 0.54 -1.43
N SER A 135 -11.43 -0.25 -0.55
CA SER A 135 -12.02 -1.43 0.11
C SER A 135 -12.51 -2.52 -0.86
N ALA A 136 -11.97 -2.57 -2.08
CA ALA A 136 -12.15 -3.72 -2.97
C ALA A 136 -11.15 -4.82 -2.60
N TYR A 137 -11.54 -6.08 -2.81
CA TYR A 137 -10.73 -7.26 -2.55
C TYR A 137 -10.49 -7.99 -3.88
N LYS A 138 -9.23 -8.25 -4.22
CA LYS A 138 -8.85 -8.85 -5.51
C LYS A 138 -7.91 -10.04 -5.26
N GLY A 139 -8.38 -11.24 -5.60
CA GLY A 139 -7.56 -12.44 -5.55
C GLY A 139 -6.52 -12.41 -6.67
N ALA A 140 -5.24 -12.23 -6.32
CA ALA A 140 -4.12 -12.46 -7.22
C ALA A 140 -3.93 -13.96 -7.49
N VAL A 141 -4.24 -14.78 -6.48
CA VAL A 141 -4.43 -16.24 -6.57
C VAL A 141 -5.75 -16.58 -5.89
N TYR A 142 -6.58 -17.43 -6.49
CA TYR A 142 -7.90 -17.76 -5.94
C TYR A 142 -8.22 -19.26 -6.04
N GLY A 143 -8.57 -19.88 -4.92
CA GLY A 143 -9.04 -21.26 -4.86
C GLY A 143 -7.97 -22.32 -5.19
N ALA A 144 -6.70 -22.01 -5.01
CA ALA A 144 -5.59 -22.94 -5.26
C ALA A 144 -5.60 -24.09 -4.24
N THR A 145 -5.59 -25.34 -4.71
CA THR A 145 -5.66 -26.53 -3.85
C THR A 145 -4.30 -26.86 -3.24
N VAL A 146 -4.26 -26.98 -1.91
CA VAL A 146 -3.11 -27.47 -1.13
C VAL A 146 -3.51 -28.80 -0.48
N PRO A 147 -2.93 -29.94 -0.91
CA PRO A 147 -3.21 -31.25 -0.33
C PRO A 147 -2.70 -31.39 1.11
N SER A 148 -3.34 -32.26 1.89
CA SER A 148 -2.88 -32.54 3.26
C SER A 148 -1.49 -33.17 3.30
N GLY A 149 -0.65 -32.68 4.21
CA GLY A 149 0.67 -33.22 4.52
C GLY A 149 1.76 -32.90 3.49
N LYS A 150 1.57 -31.89 2.62
CA LYS A 150 2.49 -31.56 1.53
C LYS A 150 2.66 -30.06 1.34
N TRP A 151 3.91 -29.62 1.26
CA TRP A 151 4.24 -28.28 0.76
C TRP A 151 3.80 -28.15 -0.70
N THR A 152 3.06 -27.07 -0.99
CA THR A 152 2.52 -26.78 -2.31
C THR A 152 2.67 -25.30 -2.61
N GLU A 153 3.30 -24.94 -3.73
CA GLU A 153 3.31 -23.57 -4.23
C GLU A 153 1.91 -23.20 -4.74
N ILE A 154 1.30 -22.17 -4.15
CA ILE A 154 0.16 -21.48 -4.78
C ILE A 154 0.71 -20.28 -5.54
N LYS A 155 0.28 -20.06 -6.80
CA LYS A 155 0.80 -18.95 -7.60
C LYS A 155 -0.11 -18.41 -8.69
N SER A 156 0.26 -17.23 -9.17
CA SER A 156 -0.18 -16.61 -10.42
C SER A 156 1.03 -16.00 -11.10
N ASP A 157 1.22 -16.29 -12.39
CA ASP A 157 2.42 -15.88 -13.13
C ASP A 157 2.40 -14.41 -13.56
N SER A 158 1.22 -13.79 -13.70
CA SER A 158 1.07 -12.38 -14.04
C SER A 158 -0.33 -11.88 -13.66
N PHE A 159 -0.41 -11.15 -12.55
CA PHE A 159 -1.61 -10.44 -12.10
C PHE A 159 -1.34 -8.93 -12.08
N VAL A 160 -2.29 -8.16 -12.61
CA VAL A 160 -2.29 -6.69 -12.61
C VAL A 160 -3.45 -6.20 -11.75
N LEU A 161 -3.17 -5.41 -10.71
CA LEU A 161 -4.21 -4.67 -10.01
C LEU A 161 -4.47 -3.36 -10.74
N SER A 162 -5.63 -3.23 -11.39
CA SER A 162 -6.02 -1.96 -12.02
C SER A 162 -6.27 -0.85 -10.98
N SER A 163 -5.73 0.35 -11.23
CA SER A 163 -5.97 1.55 -10.41
C SER A 163 -7.45 1.95 -10.30
N ASP A 164 -8.30 1.56 -11.24
CA ASP A 164 -9.77 1.74 -11.19
C ASP A 164 -10.41 1.02 -9.99
N SER A 165 -9.72 0.05 -9.40
CA SER A 165 -10.12 -0.63 -8.15
C SER A 165 -9.50 -0.03 -6.89
N GLY A 166 -8.75 1.08 -7.02
CA GLY A 166 -7.92 1.67 -5.99
C GLY A 166 -6.52 1.05 -5.90
N SER A 167 -5.60 1.78 -5.28
CA SER A 167 -4.21 1.32 -5.04
C SER A 167 -4.16 0.14 -4.05
N PRO A 168 -3.12 -0.71 -4.09
CA PRO A 168 -2.82 -1.66 -3.02
C PRO A 168 -2.79 -0.97 -1.66
N GLN A 169 -3.50 -1.53 -0.68
CA GLN A 169 -3.42 -1.11 0.72
C GLN A 169 -2.82 -2.23 1.55
N ASP A 170 -3.40 -3.42 1.52
CA ASP A 170 -2.94 -4.57 2.28
C ASP A 170 -2.93 -5.81 1.39
N ILE A 171 -2.05 -6.78 1.68
CA ILE A 171 -2.08 -8.11 1.07
C ILE A 171 -2.23 -9.15 2.16
N TYR A 172 -2.99 -10.21 1.89
CA TYR A 172 -3.16 -11.30 2.84
C TYR A 172 -3.30 -12.66 2.15
N ILE A 173 -2.99 -13.71 2.91
CA ILE A 173 -3.19 -15.12 2.52
C ILE A 173 -4.32 -15.68 3.39
N GLU A 174 -5.19 -16.50 2.82
CA GLU A 174 -6.26 -17.16 3.58
C GLU A 174 -6.61 -18.56 3.03
N PRO A 175 -6.94 -19.53 3.90
CA PRO A 175 -7.66 -20.73 3.55
C PRO A 175 -9.15 -20.41 3.36
N GLN A 176 -9.81 -21.09 2.43
CA GLN A 176 -11.27 -21.05 2.26
C GLN A 176 -12.02 -21.93 3.29
N THR A 177 -11.28 -22.64 4.15
CA THR A 177 -11.81 -23.49 5.23
C THR A 177 -11.48 -22.84 6.58
N PRO A 178 -12.49 -22.41 7.37
CA PRO A 178 -12.28 -21.90 8.73
C PRO A 178 -11.61 -22.91 9.65
N GLY A 179 -10.95 -22.43 10.70
CA GLY A 179 -10.20 -23.25 11.65
C GLY A 179 -8.94 -23.94 11.12
N THR A 180 -8.54 -23.69 9.85
CA THR A 180 -7.33 -24.30 9.27
C THR A 180 -6.07 -23.79 9.97
N VAL A 181 -5.27 -24.73 10.47
CA VAL A 181 -3.87 -24.49 10.84
C VAL A 181 -3.02 -24.80 9.61
N PHE A 182 -2.19 -23.84 9.21
CA PHE A 182 -1.29 -23.98 8.07
C PHE A 182 0.06 -23.32 8.36
N TYR A 183 1.04 -23.63 7.53
CA TYR A 183 2.35 -22.99 7.52
C TYR A 183 2.53 -22.34 6.15
N VAL A 184 3.12 -21.16 6.13
CA VAL A 184 3.48 -20.44 4.91
C VAL A 184 4.97 -20.13 4.93
N ASP A 185 5.59 -20.26 3.76
CA ASP A 185 7.02 -20.09 3.55
C ASP A 185 7.29 -19.53 2.15
N ASP A 186 8.51 -19.05 1.89
CA ASP A 186 8.98 -18.62 0.56
C ASP A 186 7.96 -17.75 -0.21
N ILE A 187 7.45 -16.67 0.42
CA ILE A 187 6.49 -15.76 -0.23
C ILE A 187 7.25 -14.87 -1.21
N ALA A 188 6.79 -14.80 -2.47
CA ALA A 188 7.42 -14.00 -3.51
C ALA A 188 6.40 -13.16 -4.30
N ILE A 189 6.63 -11.85 -4.36
CA ILE A 189 5.91 -10.90 -5.19
C ILE A 189 6.94 -10.23 -6.11
N LEU A 190 6.94 -10.62 -7.38
CA LEU A 190 8.01 -10.28 -8.33
C LEU A 190 7.41 -9.53 -9.54
N PRO A 191 7.85 -8.29 -9.83
CA PRO A 191 7.39 -7.55 -11.01
C PRO A 191 7.83 -8.25 -12.31
N LYS A 192 7.09 -8.01 -13.39
CA LYS A 192 7.32 -8.60 -14.73
C LYS A 192 7.77 -7.56 -15.75
#